data_AF-A0A7R9K7N5-F1
#
_entry.id   AF-A0A7R9K7N5-F1
#
_cell.length_a   1.000
_cell.length_b   1.000
_cell.length_c   1.000
_cell.angle_alpha   90.00
_cell.angle_beta   90.00
_cell.angle_gamma   90.00
#
_symmetry.space_group_name_H-M   'P 1'
#
loop_
_entity.id
_entity.type
_entity.pdbx_description
1 polymer ?
#
loop_
_entity_poly.entity_id
_entity_poly.type
_entity_poly.pdbx_seq_one_letter_code
_entity_poly.pdbx_strand_id
1 'polypeptide(L)'
;MLALSSLTAAAIRSAREAVEMRAQLEKKLAQKEKEKKEDHLRQLAQKAREERAGIRTAAAVGESKLQRDRERDISEQIALGMPAKNVPGGEAQFDQRLFNTSKGMDTGYGDDESYNVYDKPWRDSGTLGAHIYRPSRNVDKDVYGDDLDKLIKTNRFVPDKEFTGTDRSGATRSGPVQFEKDEEDPFGLDQFLNQAKRASKRPKDDRADRDKRKRRD
;
A
#
# COMPACT_ATOMS: atom_id res chain seq x y z
N MET A 1 -38.17 -54.84 61.73
CA MET A 1 -37.10 -53.94 61.24
C MET A 1 -36.11 -54.63 60.28
N LEU A 2 -35.66 -55.87 60.54
CA LEU A 2 -34.67 -56.56 59.68
C LEU A 2 -35.11 -56.80 58.22
N ALA A 3 -36.37 -57.21 57.99
CA ALA A 3 -36.89 -57.50 56.64
C ALA A 3 -36.99 -56.26 55.71
N LEU A 4 -37.23 -55.08 56.29
CA LEU A 4 -37.26 -53.82 55.53
C LEU A 4 -35.84 -53.43 55.06
N SER A 5 -34.84 -53.61 55.92
CA SER A 5 -33.44 -53.32 55.59
C SER A 5 -32.87 -54.25 54.52
N SER A 6 -33.24 -55.54 54.52
CA SER A 6 -32.80 -56.50 53.50
C SER A 6 -33.47 -56.23 52.15
N LEU A 7 -34.75 -55.85 52.15
CA LEU A 7 -35.48 -55.49 50.93
C LEU A 7 -34.90 -54.22 50.28
N THR A 8 -34.60 -53.19 51.07
CA THR A 8 -33.95 -51.97 50.56
C THR A 8 -32.55 -52.25 50.04
N ALA A 9 -31.77 -53.13 50.70
CA ALA A 9 -30.43 -53.51 50.23
C ALA A 9 -30.48 -54.28 48.90
N ALA A 10 -31.44 -55.21 48.75
CA ALA A 10 -31.66 -55.93 47.50
C ALA A 10 -32.12 -55.00 46.37
N ALA A 11 -33.03 -54.06 46.66
CA ALA A 11 -33.49 -53.06 45.70
C ALA A 11 -32.34 -52.13 45.24
N ILE A 12 -31.48 -51.68 46.15
CA ILE A 12 -30.31 -50.84 45.81
C ILE A 12 -29.32 -51.62 44.95
N ARG A 13 -29.07 -52.91 45.25
CA ARG A 13 -28.19 -53.76 44.44
C ARG A 13 -28.74 -53.94 43.03
N SER A 14 -30.02 -54.29 42.89
CA SER A 14 -30.68 -54.43 41.59
C SER A 14 -30.70 -53.11 40.80
N ALA A 15 -30.94 -51.97 41.47
CA ALA A 15 -30.89 -50.66 40.82
C ALA A 15 -29.49 -50.32 40.29
N ARG A 16 -28.43 -50.66 41.03
CA ARG A 16 -27.04 -50.47 40.58
C ARG A 16 -26.72 -51.35 39.36
N GLU A 17 -27.10 -52.62 39.41
CA GLU A 17 -26.91 -53.56 38.29
C GLU A 17 -27.65 -53.08 37.03
N ALA A 18 -28.88 -52.59 37.16
CA ALA A 18 -29.65 -52.02 36.05
C ALA A 18 -29.00 -50.75 35.46
N VAL A 19 -28.47 -49.88 36.32
CA VAL A 19 -27.76 -48.66 35.88
C VAL A 19 -26.44 -49.00 35.20
N GLU A 20 -25.68 -49.95 35.72
CA GLU A 20 -24.44 -50.42 35.09
C GLU A 20 -24.69 -51.07 33.72
N MET A 21 -25.71 -51.92 33.62
CA MET A 21 -26.11 -52.54 32.34
C MET A 21 -26.52 -51.50 31.31
N ARG A 22 -27.28 -50.48 31.71
CA ARG A 22 -27.65 -49.36 30.82
C ARG A 22 -26.41 -48.57 30.38
N ALA A 23 -25.51 -48.25 31.30
CA ALA A 23 -24.28 -47.53 30.99
C ALA A 23 -23.36 -48.33 30.03
N GLN A 24 -23.31 -49.65 30.16
CA GLN A 24 -22.57 -50.52 29.24
C GLN A 24 -23.18 -50.53 27.83
N LEU A 25 -24.51 -50.61 27.73
CA LEU A 25 -25.21 -50.55 26.45
C LEU A 25 -25.02 -49.20 25.76
N GLU A 26 -25.12 -48.10 26.50
CA GLU A 26 -24.91 -46.75 25.98
C GLU A 26 -23.48 -46.55 25.48
N LYS A 27 -22.48 -47.03 26.23
CA LYS A 27 -21.08 -47.02 25.76
C LYS A 27 -20.90 -47.83 24.48
N LYS A 28 -21.50 -49.01 24.37
CA LYS A 28 -21.44 -49.84 23.16
C LYS A 28 -22.11 -49.16 21.96
N LEU A 29 -23.24 -48.50 22.17
CA LEU A 29 -23.92 -47.73 21.12
C LEU A 29 -23.09 -46.54 20.67
N ALA A 30 -22.53 -45.78 21.61
CA ALA A 30 -21.67 -44.64 21.31
C ALA A 30 -20.39 -45.06 20.55
N GLN A 31 -19.79 -46.20 20.89
CA GLN A 31 -18.67 -46.77 20.15
C GLN A 31 -19.07 -47.14 18.72
N LYS A 32 -20.18 -47.86 18.55
CA LYS A 32 -20.69 -48.27 17.23
C LYS A 32 -21.07 -47.07 16.35
N GLU A 33 -21.59 -45.99 16.93
CA GLU A 33 -21.86 -44.75 16.18
C GLU A 33 -20.60 -44.03 15.75
N LYS A 34 -19.57 -43.99 16.61
CA LYS A 34 -18.26 -43.40 16.25
C LYS A 34 -17.60 -44.17 15.11
N GLU A 35 -17.58 -45.50 15.19
CA GLU A 35 -17.04 -46.38 14.16
C GLU A 35 -17.76 -46.16 12.81
N LYS A 36 -19.09 -46.12 12.80
CA LYS A 36 -19.87 -45.81 11.58
C LYS A 36 -19.53 -44.45 10.99
N LYS A 37 -19.34 -43.42 11.83
CA LYS A 37 -18.98 -42.07 11.37
C LYS A 37 -17.58 -42.08 10.78
N GLU A 38 -16.63 -42.73 11.43
CA GLU A 38 -15.26 -42.85 10.95
C GLU A 38 -15.19 -43.62 9.62
N ASP A 39 -15.89 -44.74 9.51
CA ASP A 39 -16.01 -45.52 8.27
C ASP A 39 -16.66 -44.69 7.14
N HIS A 40 -17.70 -43.93 7.46
CA HIS A 40 -18.34 -43.04 6.48
C HIS A 40 -17.37 -41.96 5.99
N LEU A 41 -16.61 -41.32 6.90
CA LEU A 41 -15.57 -40.36 6.52
C LEU A 41 -14.46 -41.02 5.70
N ARG A 42 -14.07 -42.24 6.03
CA ARG A 42 -13.05 -43.01 5.30
C ARG A 42 -13.51 -43.33 3.88
N GLN A 43 -14.75 -43.77 3.72
CA GLN A 43 -15.36 -44.02 2.40
C GLN A 43 -15.48 -42.73 1.58
N LEU A 44 -15.89 -41.62 2.20
CA LEU A 44 -15.98 -40.33 1.53
C LEU A 44 -14.59 -39.85 1.07
N ALA A 45 -13.58 -39.98 1.92
CA ALA A 45 -12.20 -39.66 1.57
C ALA A 45 -11.66 -40.57 0.45
N GLN A 46 -11.98 -41.86 0.47
CA GLN A 46 -11.60 -42.79 -0.58
C GLN A 46 -12.30 -42.43 -1.91
N LYS A 47 -13.61 -42.19 -1.89
CA LYS A 47 -14.38 -41.76 -3.06
C LYS A 47 -13.85 -40.44 -3.63
N ALA A 48 -13.49 -39.47 -2.79
CA ALA A 48 -12.87 -38.22 -3.23
C ALA A 48 -11.49 -38.45 -3.87
N ARG A 49 -10.70 -39.40 -3.37
CA ARG A 49 -9.43 -39.81 -4.00
C ARG A 49 -9.64 -40.50 -5.34
N GLU A 50 -10.64 -41.36 -5.44
CA GLU A 50 -11.02 -42.07 -6.68
C GLU A 50 -11.59 -41.12 -7.74
N GLU A 51 -12.44 -40.18 -7.36
CA GLU A 51 -12.95 -39.12 -8.25
C GLU A 51 -11.81 -38.23 -8.76
N ARG A 52 -10.90 -37.83 -7.86
CA ARG A 52 -9.67 -37.13 -8.25
C ARG A 52 -8.72 -38.00 -9.07
N ALA A 53 -8.80 -39.32 -8.97
CA ALA A 53 -8.02 -40.26 -9.78
C ALA A 53 -8.63 -40.49 -11.16
N GLY A 54 -9.96 -40.50 -11.29
CA GLY A 54 -10.68 -40.62 -12.57
C GLY A 54 -10.46 -39.42 -13.51
N ILE A 55 -10.11 -38.25 -12.97
CA ILE A 55 -9.76 -37.04 -13.73
C ILE A 55 -8.28 -37.05 -14.21
N ARG A 56 -7.46 -38.04 -13.79
CA ARG A 56 -5.98 -38.03 -13.99
C ARG A 56 -5.50 -38.30 -15.40
N THR A 57 -6.33 -38.80 -16.31
CA THR A 57 -5.92 -38.96 -17.71
C THR A 57 -5.71 -37.61 -18.42
N ALA A 58 -6.32 -36.52 -17.93
CA ALA A 58 -6.06 -35.15 -18.42
C ALA A 58 -5.12 -34.32 -17.50
N ALA A 59 -4.96 -34.71 -16.23
CA ALA A 59 -4.24 -33.92 -15.21
C ALA A 59 -2.74 -34.25 -15.05
N ALA A 60 -2.21 -35.30 -15.69
CA ALA A 60 -0.79 -35.64 -15.61
C ALA A 60 0.14 -34.51 -16.13
N VAL A 61 -0.33 -33.73 -17.11
CA VAL A 61 0.39 -32.55 -17.61
C VAL A 61 0.35 -31.38 -16.60
N GLY A 62 -0.74 -31.25 -15.84
CA GLY A 62 -0.92 -30.21 -14.82
C GLY A 62 -0.13 -30.43 -13.54
N GLU A 63 -0.01 -31.69 -13.08
CA GLU A 63 0.80 -32.02 -11.90
C GLU A 63 2.29 -31.73 -12.14
N SER A 64 2.82 -31.98 -13.33
CA SER A 64 4.22 -31.63 -13.66
C SER A 64 4.50 -30.12 -13.57
N LYS A 65 3.52 -29.28 -13.95
CA LYS A 65 3.63 -27.82 -13.87
C LYS A 65 3.50 -27.35 -12.43
N LEU A 66 2.53 -27.88 -11.67
CA LEU A 66 2.33 -27.56 -10.26
C LEU A 66 3.51 -28.01 -9.37
N GLN A 67 4.14 -29.13 -9.72
CA GLN A 67 5.32 -29.64 -9.05
C GLN A 67 6.55 -28.80 -9.39
N ARG A 68 6.74 -28.45 -10.67
CA ARG A 68 7.80 -27.53 -11.10
C ARG A 68 7.65 -26.14 -10.49
N ASP A 69 6.44 -25.61 -10.42
CA ASP A 69 6.13 -24.34 -9.75
C ASP A 69 6.41 -24.39 -8.23
N ARG A 70 6.42 -25.58 -7.63
CA ARG A 70 6.74 -25.80 -6.21
C ARG A 70 8.24 -25.94 -5.95
N GLU A 71 8.98 -26.36 -6.96
CA GLU A 71 10.44 -26.53 -6.95
C GLU A 71 11.19 -25.27 -7.45
N ARG A 72 10.48 -24.23 -7.91
CA ARG A 72 11.12 -22.97 -8.32
C ARG A 72 11.80 -22.28 -7.13
N ASP A 73 13.02 -21.82 -7.38
CA ASP A 73 13.76 -21.03 -6.40
C ASP A 73 13.02 -19.72 -6.10
N ILE A 74 13.17 -19.23 -4.87
CA ILE A 74 12.47 -18.04 -4.34
C ILE A 74 12.74 -16.81 -5.22
N SER A 75 13.94 -16.69 -5.78
CA SER A 75 14.31 -15.61 -6.71
C SER A 75 13.54 -15.67 -8.04
N GLU A 76 13.35 -16.86 -8.61
CA GLU A 76 12.55 -17.06 -9.83
C GLU A 76 11.06 -16.84 -9.56
N GLN A 77 10.60 -17.23 -8.38
CA GLN A 77 9.23 -17.02 -7.94
C GLN A 77 8.90 -15.51 -7.81
N ILE A 78 9.85 -14.72 -7.27
CA ILE A 78 9.75 -13.25 -7.19
C ILE A 78 9.78 -12.62 -8.59
N ALA A 79 10.68 -13.06 -9.47
CA ALA A 79 10.77 -12.56 -10.84
C ALA A 79 9.50 -12.85 -11.66
N LEU A 80 8.82 -13.98 -11.41
CA LEU A 80 7.57 -14.36 -12.04
C LEU A 80 6.33 -13.75 -11.35
N GLY A 81 6.50 -12.99 -10.26
CA GLY A 81 5.41 -12.39 -9.51
C GLY A 81 4.48 -13.41 -8.82
N MET A 82 4.96 -14.64 -8.60
CA MET A 82 4.18 -15.67 -7.93
C MET A 82 4.17 -15.43 -6.41
N PRO A 83 3.00 -15.45 -5.75
CA PRO A 83 2.92 -15.23 -4.31
C PRO A 83 3.62 -16.37 -3.56
N ALA A 84 4.44 -16.03 -2.57
CA ALA A 84 5.13 -17.00 -1.73
C ALA A 84 4.10 -17.89 -1.02
N LYS A 85 4.08 -19.19 -1.35
CA LYS A 85 3.14 -20.18 -0.75
C LYS A 85 3.44 -20.50 0.72
N ASN A 86 4.48 -19.90 1.30
CA ASN A 86 4.96 -20.18 2.65
C ASN A 86 4.65 -19.06 3.66
N VAL A 87 3.49 -18.40 3.54
CA VAL A 87 3.01 -17.51 4.60
C VAL A 87 1.91 -18.24 5.37
N PRO A 88 2.14 -18.67 6.63
CA PRO A 88 1.11 -19.25 7.45
C PRO A 88 0.21 -18.11 7.95
N GLY A 89 -0.79 -17.73 7.17
CA GLY A 89 -1.71 -16.65 7.50
C GLY A 89 -3.12 -17.00 7.04
N GLY A 90 -3.94 -17.50 7.96
CA GLY A 90 -5.36 -17.79 7.74
C GLY A 90 -6.27 -16.55 7.76
N GLU A 91 -5.70 -15.35 7.76
CA GLU A 91 -6.43 -14.09 7.66
C GLU A 91 -6.14 -13.44 6.31
N ALA A 92 -7.13 -12.73 5.76
CA ALA A 92 -7.05 -12.07 4.47
C ALA A 92 -5.73 -11.29 4.34
N GLN A 93 -4.93 -11.61 3.32
CA GLN A 93 -3.67 -10.91 3.06
C GLN A 93 -4.01 -9.49 2.61
N PHE A 94 -3.88 -8.53 3.52
CA PHE A 94 -4.05 -7.12 3.20
C PHE A 94 -2.72 -6.54 2.67
N ASP A 95 -2.80 -5.69 1.63
CA ASP A 95 -1.62 -4.99 1.09
C ASP A 95 -1.16 -3.91 2.08
N GLN A 96 0.08 -4.05 2.58
CA GLN A 96 0.69 -3.10 3.53
C GLN A 96 0.67 -1.65 3.03
N ARG A 97 0.70 -1.42 1.72
CA ARG A 97 0.63 -0.07 1.14
C ARG A 97 -0.71 0.62 1.43
N LEU A 98 -1.77 -0.14 1.68
CA LEU A 98 -3.08 0.41 2.01
C LEU A 98 -3.17 0.91 3.47
N PHE A 99 -2.41 0.32 4.40
CA PHE A 99 -2.44 0.76 5.80
C PHE A 99 -1.62 2.02 6.07
N ASN A 100 -0.68 2.34 5.17
CA ASN A 100 0.12 3.56 5.27
C ASN A 100 -0.56 4.77 4.60
N THR A 101 -1.78 4.62 4.07
CA THR A 101 -2.57 5.74 3.56
C THR A 101 -3.53 6.24 4.63
N SER A 102 -3.30 7.43 5.17
CA SER A 102 -4.18 8.10 6.15
C SER A 102 -5.48 8.66 5.55
N LYS A 103 -5.74 8.42 4.26
CA LYS A 103 -6.93 8.92 3.56
C LYS A 103 -8.17 8.20 4.08
N GLY A 104 -8.99 8.92 4.85
CA GLY A 104 -10.28 8.43 5.34
C GLY A 104 -10.57 8.73 6.81
N MET A 105 -9.55 9.05 7.62
CA MET A 105 -9.81 9.51 9.00
C MET A 105 -10.16 11.00 9.09
N ASP A 106 -9.80 11.80 8.08
CA ASP A 106 -9.91 13.26 8.09
C ASP A 106 -11.11 13.80 7.30
N THR A 107 -11.74 12.98 6.44
CA THR A 107 -12.74 13.41 5.45
C THR A 107 -14.18 13.54 5.98
N GLY A 108 -14.36 13.78 7.28
CA GLY A 108 -15.71 13.74 7.89
C GLY A 108 -15.96 14.64 9.09
N TYR A 109 -14.98 15.44 9.51
CA TYR A 109 -15.08 16.30 10.71
C TYR A 109 -15.06 17.80 10.38
N GLY A 110 -15.41 18.17 9.14
CA GLY A 110 -15.45 19.57 8.69
C GLY A 110 -16.75 20.28 9.09
N ASP A 111 -16.61 21.50 9.60
CA ASP A 111 -17.67 22.48 9.79
C ASP A 111 -18.43 22.70 8.48
N ASP A 112 -19.76 22.71 8.48
CA ASP A 112 -20.61 22.83 7.30
C ASP A 112 -20.45 24.17 6.57
N GLU A 113 -19.81 25.15 7.21
CA GLU A 113 -19.39 26.43 6.60
C GLU A 113 -18.03 26.35 5.88
N SER A 114 -17.24 25.30 6.13
CA SER A 114 -15.93 25.11 5.51
C SER A 114 -16.07 24.43 4.14
N TYR A 115 -15.72 25.17 3.08
CA TYR A 115 -15.94 24.82 1.66
C TYR A 115 -15.06 23.64 1.17
N ASN A 116 -15.23 22.47 1.77
CA ASN A 116 -14.45 21.25 1.57
C ASN A 116 -15.19 20.23 0.67
N VAL A 117 -15.85 20.70 -0.38
CA VAL A 117 -16.63 19.86 -1.33
C VAL A 117 -15.74 18.84 -2.07
N TYR A 118 -14.43 19.09 -2.13
CA TYR A 118 -13.49 18.23 -2.87
C TYR A 118 -12.34 17.77 -1.98
N ASP A 119 -12.05 16.47 -2.05
CA ASP A 119 -10.96 15.83 -1.31
C ASP A 119 -9.55 16.19 -1.82
N LYS A 120 -9.46 16.76 -3.03
CA LYS A 120 -8.19 17.07 -3.69
C LYS A 120 -8.21 18.48 -4.26
N PRO A 121 -7.12 19.26 -4.09
CA PRO A 121 -6.99 20.54 -4.77
C PRO A 121 -6.91 20.31 -6.28
N TRP A 122 -7.42 21.26 -7.05
CA TRP A 122 -7.34 21.26 -8.51
C TRP A 122 -5.90 21.18 -9.06
N ARG A 123 -4.91 21.62 -8.27
CA ARG A 123 -3.48 21.47 -8.57
C ARG A 123 -2.74 20.91 -7.37
N ASP A 124 -1.93 19.89 -7.61
CA ASP A 124 -0.99 19.35 -6.62
C ASP A 124 0.25 20.25 -6.51
N SER A 125 0.09 21.35 -5.78
CA SER A 125 1.15 22.36 -5.63
C SER A 125 2.30 21.91 -4.72
N GLY A 126 2.09 20.90 -3.87
CA GLY A 126 3.05 20.47 -2.86
C GLY A 126 4.14 19.52 -3.39
N THR A 127 3.80 18.65 -4.36
CA THR A 127 4.74 17.64 -4.87
C THR A 127 5.54 18.14 -6.06
N LEU A 128 4.89 18.82 -7.02
CA LEU A 128 5.55 19.28 -8.24
C LEU A 128 6.70 20.25 -7.95
N GLY A 129 6.51 21.22 -7.04
CA GLY A 129 7.57 22.16 -6.66
C GLY A 129 8.82 21.49 -6.08
N ALA A 130 8.66 20.35 -5.40
CA ALA A 130 9.76 19.58 -4.83
C ALA A 130 10.48 18.69 -5.87
N HIS A 131 9.90 18.45 -7.05
CA HIS A 131 10.46 17.57 -8.08
C HIS A 131 10.88 18.30 -9.36
N ILE A 132 10.46 19.55 -9.55
CA ILE A 132 10.79 20.34 -10.75
C ILE A 132 12.28 20.71 -10.80
N TYR A 133 12.97 20.87 -9.66
CA TYR A 133 14.43 21.02 -9.64
C TYR A 133 15.02 20.71 -8.25
N ARG A 134 15.66 19.55 -8.10
CA ARG A 134 16.47 19.17 -6.93
C ARG A 134 17.87 18.77 -7.41
N PRO A 135 18.77 19.73 -7.67
CA PRO A 135 20.15 19.40 -7.98
C PRO A 135 20.76 18.65 -6.79
N SER A 136 20.91 17.34 -6.93
CA SER A 136 21.58 16.50 -5.94
C SER A 136 23.05 16.42 -6.33
N ARG A 137 23.90 17.05 -5.50
CA ARG A 137 25.36 17.10 -5.72
C ARG A 137 26.02 15.71 -5.80
N ASN A 138 25.31 14.67 -5.39
CA ASN A 138 25.79 13.29 -5.36
C ASN A 138 25.24 12.44 -6.51
N VAL A 139 24.07 12.76 -7.05
CA VAL A 139 23.48 11.99 -8.16
C VAL A 139 24.36 12.05 -9.40
N ASP A 140 24.91 13.22 -9.72
CA ASP A 140 25.81 13.36 -10.87
C ASP A 140 27.12 12.58 -10.68
N LYS A 141 27.61 12.45 -9.44
CA LYS A 141 28.81 11.66 -9.13
C LYS A 141 28.57 10.16 -9.27
N ASP A 142 27.40 9.68 -8.86
CA ASP A 142 27.06 8.26 -8.97
C ASP A 142 26.77 7.85 -10.42
N VAL A 143 26.21 8.76 -11.23
CA VAL A 143 25.85 8.50 -12.63
C VAL A 143 27.04 8.67 -13.59
N TYR A 144 27.85 9.72 -13.42
CA TYR A 144 28.94 10.06 -14.34
C TYR A 144 30.34 9.77 -13.78
N GLY A 145 30.45 9.38 -12.50
CA GLY A 145 31.72 9.08 -11.84
C GLY A 145 32.62 10.30 -11.66
N ASP A 146 33.80 10.08 -11.08
CA ASP A 146 34.84 11.11 -10.91
C ASP A 146 35.49 11.55 -12.24
N ASP A 147 35.15 10.90 -13.36
CA ASP A 147 35.72 11.17 -14.67
C ASP A 147 35.24 12.48 -15.28
N LEU A 148 34.04 12.96 -14.93
CA LEU A 148 33.56 14.27 -15.37
C LEU A 148 34.42 15.40 -14.78
N ASP A 149 34.73 15.32 -13.49
CA ASP A 149 35.61 16.26 -12.80
C ASP A 149 37.04 16.22 -13.35
N LYS A 150 37.52 15.05 -13.78
CA LYS A 150 38.83 14.92 -14.45
C LYS A 150 38.79 15.52 -15.85
N LEU A 151 37.74 15.25 -16.63
CA LEU A 151 37.60 15.71 -18.01
C LEU A 151 37.46 17.24 -18.07
N ILE A 152 36.69 17.84 -17.15
CA ILE A 152 36.56 19.30 -16.99
C ILE A 152 37.91 19.95 -16.63
N LYS A 153 38.72 19.28 -15.79
CA LYS A 153 40.05 19.78 -15.40
C LYS A 153 41.10 19.59 -16.49
N THR A 154 40.92 18.65 -17.41
CA THR A 154 41.80 18.55 -18.57
C THR A 154 41.47 19.66 -19.56
N ASN A 155 42.42 20.58 -19.77
CA ASN A 155 42.37 21.62 -20.82
C ASN A 155 42.42 21.03 -22.26
N ARG A 156 41.91 19.82 -22.49
CA ARG A 156 41.81 19.18 -23.81
C ARG A 156 40.79 19.87 -24.71
N PHE A 157 39.78 20.51 -24.11
CA PHE A 157 38.73 21.23 -24.82
C PHE A 157 38.86 22.72 -24.54
N VAL A 158 39.77 23.39 -25.25
CA VAL A 158 39.81 24.86 -25.33
C VAL A 158 39.32 25.23 -26.73
N PRO A 159 38.10 25.78 -26.88
CA PRO A 159 37.62 26.27 -28.17
C PRO A 159 38.43 27.49 -28.63
N ASP A 160 38.78 27.56 -29.91
CA ASP A 160 39.51 28.70 -30.49
C ASP A 160 38.67 29.99 -30.56
N LYS A 161 37.35 29.86 -30.45
CA LYS A 161 36.39 30.97 -30.38
C LYS A 161 35.50 30.76 -29.17
N GLU A 162 35.68 31.59 -28.16
CA GLU A 162 34.80 31.62 -26.99
C GLU A 162 33.49 32.34 -27.31
N PHE A 163 32.40 31.87 -26.71
CA PHE A 163 31.08 32.49 -26.84
C PHE A 163 30.97 33.61 -25.78
N THR A 164 30.46 34.77 -26.18
CA THR A 164 30.21 35.89 -25.25
C THR A 164 29.36 35.40 -24.07
N GLY A 165 29.83 35.60 -22.83
CA GLY A 165 29.17 35.09 -21.61
C GLY A 165 29.72 33.76 -21.05
N THR A 166 30.78 33.19 -21.65
CA THR A 166 31.44 31.96 -21.16
C THR A 166 32.84 32.17 -20.57
N ASP A 167 33.13 33.36 -20.04
CA ASP A 167 34.42 33.69 -19.43
C ASP A 167 34.81 32.66 -18.36
N ARG A 168 35.93 31.97 -18.60
CA ARG A 168 36.51 30.93 -17.74
C ARG A 168 37.07 31.47 -16.44
N SER A 169 37.14 32.79 -16.27
CA SER A 169 37.50 33.46 -15.01
C SER A 169 36.36 33.44 -13.97
N GLY A 170 35.13 33.15 -14.40
CA GLY A 170 33.95 33.07 -13.54
C GLY A 170 33.86 31.74 -12.77
N ALA A 171 33.45 31.82 -11.50
CA ALA A 171 33.23 30.66 -10.64
C ALA A 171 32.40 29.58 -11.35
N THR A 172 32.79 28.31 -11.19
CA THR A 172 32.04 27.13 -11.66
C THR A 172 30.55 27.34 -11.46
N ARG A 173 29.77 27.42 -12.55
CA ARG A 173 28.34 27.74 -12.56
C ARG A 173 27.53 26.69 -11.78
N SER A 174 27.51 26.83 -10.45
CA SER A 174 26.80 25.97 -9.50
C SER A 174 25.53 26.66 -9.01
N GLY A 175 24.70 27.07 -9.96
CA GLY A 175 23.42 27.73 -9.69
C GLY A 175 22.52 27.60 -10.91
N PRO A 176 21.21 27.84 -10.77
CA PRO A 176 20.30 27.96 -11.90
C PRO A 176 20.87 28.93 -12.92
N VAL A 177 20.66 28.65 -14.21
CA VAL A 177 21.13 29.50 -15.31
C VAL A 177 20.71 30.94 -15.04
N GLN A 178 21.70 31.77 -14.74
CA GLN A 178 21.53 33.22 -14.69
C GLN A 178 21.51 33.69 -16.13
N PHE A 179 20.39 34.27 -16.55
CA PHE A 179 20.32 34.97 -17.81
C PHE A 179 21.07 36.29 -17.63
N GLU A 180 22.00 36.56 -18.54
CA GLU A 180 22.59 37.88 -18.65
C GLU A 180 21.45 38.84 -18.99
N LYS A 181 21.25 39.85 -18.15
CA LYS A 181 20.32 40.93 -18.46
C LYS A 181 21.04 41.81 -19.47
N ASP A 182 20.89 41.50 -20.75
CA ASP A 182 21.31 42.40 -21.81
C ASP A 182 20.71 43.78 -21.53
N GLU A 183 21.54 44.82 -21.52
CA GLU A 183 21.14 46.18 -21.12
C GLU A 183 20.01 46.75 -22.01
N GLU A 184 19.82 46.19 -23.21
CA GLU A 184 18.66 46.44 -24.06
C GLU A 184 17.92 45.13 -24.33
N ASP A 185 16.78 44.95 -23.67
CA ASP A 185 15.82 43.87 -23.93
C ASP A 185 15.33 43.95 -25.39
N PRO A 186 15.81 43.07 -26.30
CA PRO A 186 15.52 43.15 -27.73
C PRO A 186 14.04 42.93 -28.06
N PHE A 187 13.28 42.38 -27.11
CA PHE A 187 11.87 42.04 -27.26
C PHE A 187 10.95 42.99 -26.47
N GLY A 188 11.50 43.94 -25.71
CA GLY A 188 10.74 44.93 -24.93
C GLY A 188 9.79 44.33 -23.89
N LEU A 189 10.00 43.07 -23.50
CA LEU A 189 9.20 42.33 -22.54
C LEU A 189 9.25 42.95 -21.15
N ASP A 190 10.39 43.49 -20.74
CA ASP A 190 10.59 44.17 -19.45
C ASP A 190 9.73 45.44 -19.38
N GLN A 191 9.62 46.20 -20.47
CA GLN A 191 8.75 47.38 -20.53
C GLN A 191 7.27 46.98 -20.49
N PHE A 192 6.90 45.96 -21.25
CA PHE A 192 5.54 45.41 -21.27
C PHE A 192 5.10 44.87 -19.89
N LEU A 193 5.97 44.10 -19.23
CA LEU A 193 5.73 43.55 -17.89
C LEU A 193 5.61 44.67 -16.83
N ASN A 194 6.42 45.71 -16.93
CA ASN A 194 6.32 46.87 -16.03
C ASN A 194 5.01 47.64 -16.24
N GLN A 195 4.51 47.73 -17.47
CA GLN A 195 3.24 48.38 -17.76
C GLN A 195 2.04 47.55 -17.28
N ALA A 196 2.10 46.22 -17.45
CA ALA A 196 1.10 45.30 -16.93
C ALA A 196 1.06 45.28 -15.38
N LYS A 197 2.22 45.32 -14.72
CA LYS A 197 2.31 45.43 -13.25
C LYS A 197 1.75 46.74 -12.71
N ARG A 198 1.85 47.85 -13.46
CA ARG A 198 1.22 49.12 -13.09
C ARG A 198 -0.32 49.08 -13.24
N ALA A 199 -0.84 48.29 -14.17
CA ALA A 199 -2.27 48.19 -14.43
C ALA A 199 -3.05 47.32 -13.41
N SER A 200 -2.39 46.43 -12.65
CA SER A 200 -3.09 45.52 -11.74
C SER A 200 -3.47 46.11 -10.38
N LYS A 201 -3.08 47.35 -10.07
CA LYS A 201 -3.44 48.01 -8.80
C LYS A 201 -4.81 48.68 -8.90
N ARG A 202 -5.88 47.88 -8.86
CA ARG A 202 -7.24 48.39 -8.59
C ARG A 202 -7.26 49.04 -7.20
N PRO A 203 -7.83 50.25 -7.04
CA PRO A 203 -7.99 50.85 -5.72
C PRO A 203 -8.95 50.01 -4.88
N LYS A 204 -8.60 49.74 -3.62
CA LYS A 204 -9.55 49.24 -2.62
C LYS A 204 -10.62 50.33 -2.45
N ASP A 205 -11.88 49.97 -2.69
CA ASP A 205 -13.03 50.84 -2.56
C ASP A 205 -13.36 50.95 -1.06
N ASP A 206 -12.90 52.01 -0.38
CA ASP A 206 -13.16 52.30 1.04
C ASP A 206 -14.60 52.84 1.25
N ARG A 207 -15.61 52.12 0.76
CA ARG A 207 -17.05 52.46 0.92
C ARG A 207 -17.74 51.60 1.98
N ALA A 208 -17.11 51.43 3.14
CA ALA A 208 -17.71 50.71 4.25
C ALA A 208 -17.47 51.41 5.60
N ASP A 209 -17.69 52.73 5.70
CA ASP A 209 -17.75 53.39 7.03
C ASP A 209 -18.64 54.64 7.13
N ARG A 210 -19.74 54.70 6.35
CA ARG A 210 -20.68 55.85 6.43
C ARG A 210 -22.08 55.55 6.94
N ASP A 211 -22.41 54.30 7.26
CA ASP A 211 -23.78 53.92 7.68
C ASP A 211 -23.98 53.66 9.19
N LYS A 212 -22.98 53.89 10.04
CA LYS A 212 -23.15 53.71 11.51
C LYS A 212 -23.58 54.95 12.30
N ARG A 213 -23.88 56.10 11.65
CA ARG A 213 -24.20 57.36 12.36
C ARG A 213 -25.64 57.87 12.20
N LYS A 214 -26.62 57.03 11.89
CA LYS A 214 -28.02 57.49 11.76
C LYS A 214 -29.09 56.65 12.48
N ARG A 215 -28.80 56.15 13.68
CA ARG A 215 -29.82 55.68 14.63
C ARG A 215 -29.45 55.98 16.07
N ARG A 216 -29.67 57.23 16.48
CA ARG A 216 -30.04 57.61 17.86
C ARG A 216 -30.56 59.04 17.83
N ASP A 217 -31.87 59.15 17.75
CA ASP A 217 -32.74 60.14 18.41
C ASP A 217 -34.16 59.58 18.36
#